data_AF-A0A1C3YNI3-F1
#
_entry.id   AF-A0A1C3YNI3-F1
#
_cell.length_a   1.000
_cell.length_b   1.000
_cell.length_c   1.000
_cell.angle_alpha   90.00
_cell.angle_beta   90.00
_cell.angle_gamma   90.00
#
_symmetry.space_group_name_H-M   'P 1'
#
loop_
_entity.id
_entity.type
_entity.pdbx_description
1 polymer ?
#
loop_
_entity_poly.entity_id
_entity_poly.type
_entity_poly.pdbx_seq_one_letter_code
_entity_poly.pdbx_strand_id
1 'polypeptide(L)'
;NFVAHYGLPLRKKEFGLIFTVPMDSPGLKLLCRTSYEMNAAVMGTPFDYPLSSRFDENDAIMVFDKVLVPWENVFAYDAETTNNFVMRSGFLNRFMFHGCARLAVKLDFIAGCVMKGVEMTGSAGFRGVQMQIGEILNWRDMFWGLSDAMAKSPDEWVNGAVQPNLNYGLAYRTFMGVGYPRIKEIIQQVLGSGLIYLNSHADDWKNPDIEPYLNQYVRGSNGIAAIDRVQLLKLLWDAVGSEFGGRHELYERNYAG
;
A
#
# COMPACT_ATOMS: atom_id res chain seq x y z
N ASN A 1 14.90 -13.42 8.21
CA ASN A 1 14.93 -12.07 7.63
C ASN A 1 16.29 -11.73 7.07
N PHE A 2 16.29 -11.20 5.85
CA PHE A 2 17.48 -10.68 5.16
C PHE A 2 17.75 -9.25 5.64
N VAL A 3 19.01 -8.93 5.95
CA VAL A 3 19.46 -7.62 6.40
C VAL A 3 20.55 -7.14 5.46
N ALA A 4 20.35 -5.96 4.89
CA ALA A 4 21.32 -5.26 4.07
C ALA A 4 21.21 -3.75 4.28
N HIS A 5 22.30 -3.04 4.06
CA HIS A 5 22.35 -1.60 4.16
C HIS A 5 21.84 -0.92 2.88
N TYR A 6 20.97 0.08 3.04
CA TYR A 6 20.55 0.99 1.98
C TYR A 6 20.51 2.41 2.55
N GLY A 7 21.40 3.28 2.09
CA GLY A 7 21.51 4.65 2.61
C GLY A 7 22.92 5.23 2.47
N LEU A 8 23.32 6.05 3.45
CA LEU A 8 24.61 6.74 3.44
C LEU A 8 25.79 5.76 3.37
N PRO A 9 26.85 6.04 2.58
CA PRO A 9 27.99 5.14 2.47
C PRO A 9 28.64 4.82 3.81
N LEU A 10 28.79 3.52 4.09
CA LEU A 10 29.50 2.99 5.24
C LEU A 10 31.00 3.24 5.10
N ARG A 11 31.62 3.65 6.21
CA ARG A 11 33.07 3.92 6.27
C ARG A 11 33.86 2.90 7.10
N LYS A 12 33.20 2.19 8.01
CA LYS A 12 33.85 1.22 8.89
C LYS A 12 33.37 -0.20 8.61
N LYS A 13 34.29 -1.16 8.65
CA LYS A 13 34.04 -2.57 8.31
C LYS A 13 32.98 -3.20 9.21
N GLU A 14 32.97 -2.88 10.50
CA GLU A 14 32.03 -3.44 11.47
C GLU A 14 30.56 -3.11 11.19
N PHE A 15 30.27 -2.09 10.36
CA PHE A 15 28.92 -1.78 9.90
C PHE A 15 28.59 -2.37 8.51
N GLY A 16 29.60 -2.85 7.77
CA GLY A 16 29.43 -3.44 6.44
C GLY A 16 29.01 -4.89 6.52
N LEU A 17 27.71 -5.14 6.75
CA LEU A 17 27.15 -6.47 6.94
C LEU A 17 25.96 -6.69 5.99
N ILE A 18 25.97 -7.84 5.32
CA ILE A 18 24.80 -8.39 4.64
C ILE A 18 24.65 -9.84 5.06
N PHE A 19 23.51 -10.18 5.64
CA PHE A 19 23.27 -11.51 6.19
C PHE A 19 21.78 -11.83 6.24
N THR A 20 21.46 -13.07 6.60
CA THR A 20 20.10 -13.47 6.99
C THR A 20 20.10 -14.08 8.38
N VAL A 21 19.00 -13.94 9.11
CA VAL A 21 18.80 -14.63 10.40
C VAL A 21 17.40 -15.26 10.46
N PRO A 22 17.24 -16.44 11.07
CA PRO A 22 15.93 -16.95 11.47
C PRO A 22 15.18 -15.96 12.40
N MET A 23 13.86 -15.87 12.30
CA MET A 23 13.07 -14.93 13.10
C MET A 23 12.96 -15.28 14.58
N ASP A 24 13.23 -16.53 14.90
CA ASP A 24 13.33 -17.11 16.24
C ASP A 24 14.76 -17.10 16.79
N SER A 25 15.71 -16.43 16.11
CA SER A 25 17.10 -16.37 16.57
C SER A 25 17.19 -15.77 17.99
N PRO A 26 17.86 -16.44 18.94
CA PRO A 26 18.03 -15.90 20.29
C PRO A 26 18.63 -14.49 20.27
N GLY A 27 17.97 -13.54 20.94
CA GLY A 27 18.37 -12.14 20.99
C GLY A 27 17.67 -11.24 19.96
N LEU A 28 17.09 -11.80 18.89
CA LEU A 28 16.30 -11.05 17.91
C LEU A 28 14.93 -10.71 18.51
N LYS A 29 14.52 -9.44 18.40
CA LYS A 29 13.26 -8.94 18.94
C LYS A 29 12.56 -8.06 17.90
N LEU A 30 11.24 -8.16 17.81
CA LEU A 30 10.40 -7.24 17.07
C LEU A 30 9.58 -6.41 18.06
N LEU A 31 9.71 -5.09 17.98
CA LEU A 31 8.87 -4.15 18.73
C LEU A 31 7.86 -3.58 17.75
N CYS A 32 6.65 -4.16 17.77
CA CYS A 32 5.59 -3.78 16.85
C CYS A 32 5.13 -2.34 17.07
N ARG A 33 4.74 -1.66 15.99
CA ARG A 33 3.91 -0.46 16.09
C ARG A 33 2.49 -0.84 16.51
N THR A 34 1.65 0.16 16.79
CA THR A 34 0.20 -0.02 16.93
C THR A 34 -0.35 -0.90 15.80
N SER A 35 -1.12 -1.95 16.14
CA SER A 35 -1.71 -2.86 15.17
C SER A 35 -3.11 -2.38 14.78
N TYR A 36 -3.29 -2.13 13.49
CA TYR A 36 -4.58 -1.75 12.92
C TYR A 36 -5.49 -2.98 12.83
N GLU A 37 -4.92 -4.15 12.58
CA GLU A 37 -5.65 -5.42 12.62
C GLU A 37 -6.25 -5.70 14.00
N MET A 38 -5.45 -5.56 15.07
CA MET A 38 -5.93 -5.74 16.44
C MET A 38 -7.02 -4.72 16.78
N ASN A 39 -6.81 -3.44 16.44
CA ASN A 39 -7.82 -2.40 16.66
C ASN A 39 -9.12 -2.70 15.91
N ALA A 40 -9.04 -3.13 14.65
CA ALA A 40 -10.19 -3.51 13.85
C ALA A 40 -10.92 -4.74 14.43
N ALA A 41 -10.18 -5.71 14.98
CA ALA A 41 -10.75 -6.91 15.58
C ALA A 41 -11.46 -6.65 16.92
N VAL A 42 -10.95 -5.70 17.71
CA VAL A 42 -11.50 -5.37 19.04
C VAL A 42 -12.62 -4.33 18.97
N MET A 43 -12.46 -3.31 18.12
CA MET A 43 -13.34 -2.14 18.07
C MET A 43 -14.27 -2.10 16.86
N GLY A 44 -14.18 -3.07 15.95
CA GLY A 44 -14.98 -3.11 14.74
C GLY A 44 -15.20 -4.53 14.22
N THR A 45 -15.51 -4.62 12.93
CA THR A 45 -15.72 -5.89 12.23
C THR A 45 -15.07 -5.86 10.84
N PRO A 46 -14.96 -7.02 10.16
CA PRO A 46 -14.58 -7.04 8.74
C PRO A 46 -15.52 -6.26 7.81
N PHE A 47 -16.75 -5.93 8.23
CA PHE A 47 -17.63 -5.02 7.50
C PHE A 47 -17.22 -3.57 7.70
N ASP A 48 -16.78 -3.21 8.90
CA ASP A 48 -16.42 -1.83 9.26
C ASP A 48 -15.01 -1.45 8.79
N TYR A 49 -14.07 -2.39 8.87
CA TYR A 49 -12.66 -2.24 8.52
C TYR A 49 -12.16 -3.40 7.64
N PRO A 50 -12.65 -3.52 6.40
CA PRO A 50 -12.40 -4.68 5.53
C PRO A 50 -10.95 -4.82 5.03
N LEU A 51 -10.11 -3.79 5.16
CA LEU A 51 -8.70 -3.83 4.77
C LEU A 51 -7.81 -3.95 5.99
N SER A 52 -7.99 -3.06 6.98
CA SER A 52 -7.20 -3.05 8.21
C SER A 52 -7.25 -4.38 8.95
N SER A 53 -8.38 -5.09 8.91
CA SER A 53 -8.57 -6.37 9.62
C SER A 53 -7.83 -7.56 9.02
N ARG A 54 -7.19 -7.43 7.85
CA ARG A 54 -6.56 -8.58 7.17
C ARG A 54 -5.37 -8.27 6.26
N PHE A 55 -5.02 -7.00 6.09
CA PHE A 55 -3.90 -6.57 5.24
C PHE A 55 -2.92 -5.65 5.99
N ASP A 56 -3.01 -5.56 7.32
CA ASP A 56 -2.09 -4.76 8.13
C ASP A 56 -0.68 -5.39 8.19
N GLU A 57 0.27 -4.80 7.47
CA GLU A 57 1.68 -5.17 7.55
C GLU A 57 2.35 -4.33 8.66
N ASN A 58 2.61 -4.94 9.83
CA ASN A 58 3.17 -4.23 10.97
C ASN A 58 4.63 -3.80 10.72
N ASP A 59 4.88 -2.49 10.74
CA ASP A 59 6.21 -1.89 10.58
C ASP A 59 6.98 -1.94 11.91
N ALA A 60 7.42 -3.14 12.30
CA ALA A 60 8.08 -3.37 13.57
C ALA A 60 9.54 -2.91 13.59
N ILE A 61 9.97 -2.35 14.72
CA ILE A 61 11.39 -2.08 14.98
C ILE A 61 12.08 -3.43 15.24
N MET A 62 13.11 -3.74 14.45
CA MET A 62 13.89 -4.97 14.59
C MET A 62 15.16 -4.71 15.42
N VAL A 63 15.29 -5.40 16.56
CA VAL A 63 16.40 -5.24 17.50
C VAL A 63 17.23 -6.52 17.55
N PHE A 64 18.54 -6.37 17.38
CA PHE A 64 19.52 -7.45 17.48
C PHE A 64 20.31 -7.31 18.79
N ASP A 65 19.93 -8.06 19.81
CA ASP A 65 20.63 -8.09 21.10
C ASP A 65 21.60 -9.28 21.13
N LYS A 66 22.87 -9.02 20.76
CA LYS A 66 23.95 -10.02 20.71
C LYS A 66 23.57 -11.31 19.96
N VAL A 67 22.84 -11.18 18.86
CA VAL A 67 22.44 -12.31 18.00
C VAL A 67 23.68 -12.92 17.35
N LEU A 68 23.84 -14.24 17.48
CA LEU A 68 24.86 -14.98 16.72
C LEU A 68 24.37 -15.17 15.29
N VAL A 69 25.12 -14.65 14.31
CA VAL A 69 24.90 -14.90 12.88
C VAL A 69 25.92 -15.94 12.42
N PRO A 70 25.50 -17.18 12.08
CA PRO A 70 26.40 -18.19 11.54
C PRO A 70 27.06 -17.73 10.23
N TRP A 71 28.30 -18.15 9.98
CA TRP A 71 29.06 -17.73 8.79
C TRP A 71 28.37 -18.15 7.48
N GLU A 72 27.64 -19.26 7.49
CA GLU A 72 26.85 -19.77 6.37
C GLU A 72 25.72 -18.81 5.97
N ASN A 73 25.31 -17.92 6.87
CA ASN A 73 24.26 -16.92 6.64
C ASN A 73 24.82 -15.52 6.33
N VAL A 74 26.15 -15.36 6.25
CA VAL A 74 26.80 -14.10 5.92
C VAL A 74 27.06 -14.03 4.42
N PHE A 75 26.51 -13.00 3.76
CA PHE A 75 26.70 -12.75 2.33
C PHE A 75 27.80 -11.72 2.06
N ALA A 76 27.98 -10.74 2.94
CA ALA A 76 29.07 -9.77 2.87
C ALA A 76 29.50 -9.32 4.28
N TYR A 77 30.80 -9.11 4.46
CA TYR A 77 31.39 -8.54 5.68
C TYR A 77 32.52 -7.56 5.38
N ASP A 78 32.18 -6.54 4.60
CA ASP A 78 33.03 -5.41 4.26
C ASP A 78 32.19 -4.21 3.80
N ALA A 79 32.77 -3.00 3.86
CA ALA A 79 32.04 -1.77 3.53
C ALA A 79 31.82 -1.60 2.02
N GLU A 80 32.74 -2.07 1.17
CA GLU A 80 32.70 -1.84 -0.28
C GLU A 80 31.58 -2.64 -0.93
N THR A 81 31.53 -3.96 -0.68
CA THR A 81 30.46 -4.84 -1.17
C THR A 81 29.11 -4.37 -0.67
N THR A 82 29.03 -4.02 0.61
CA THR A 82 27.77 -3.58 1.25
C THR A 82 27.25 -2.27 0.66
N ASN A 83 28.12 -1.28 0.44
CA ASN A 83 27.74 -0.01 -0.19
C ASN A 83 27.26 -0.17 -1.64
N ASN A 84 27.74 -1.20 -2.34
CA ASN A 84 27.39 -1.46 -3.73
C ASN A 84 26.21 -2.43 -3.90
N PHE A 85 25.66 -2.98 -2.81
CA PHE A 85 24.63 -4.02 -2.86
C PHE A 85 23.43 -3.62 -3.71
N VAL A 86 22.80 -2.47 -3.45
CA VAL A 86 21.55 -2.09 -4.12
C VAL A 86 21.74 -1.91 -5.62
N MET A 87 22.86 -1.34 -6.05
CA MET A 87 23.14 -1.08 -7.46
C MET A 87 23.64 -2.33 -8.22
N ARG A 88 24.35 -3.24 -7.55
CA ARG A 88 25.01 -4.38 -8.23
C ARG A 88 24.27 -5.71 -8.08
N SER A 89 23.40 -5.87 -7.09
CA SER A 89 22.69 -7.14 -6.84
C SER A 89 21.52 -7.42 -7.80
N GLY A 90 21.09 -6.42 -8.57
CA GLY A 90 19.83 -6.49 -9.34
C GLY A 90 18.58 -6.33 -8.48
N PHE A 91 18.73 -6.14 -7.15
CA PHE A 91 17.60 -5.88 -6.24
C PHE A 91 16.79 -4.66 -6.68
N LEU A 92 17.46 -3.53 -6.98
CA LEU A 92 16.80 -2.27 -7.31
C LEU A 92 15.84 -2.40 -8.51
N ASN A 93 16.28 -2.99 -9.62
CA ASN A 93 15.47 -3.19 -10.81
C ASN A 93 14.19 -3.99 -10.51
N ARG A 94 14.34 -5.12 -9.82
CA ARG A 94 13.23 -6.05 -9.55
C ARG A 94 12.30 -5.55 -8.45
N PHE A 95 12.83 -4.87 -7.45
CA PHE A 95 12.09 -4.20 -6.39
C PHE A 95 11.13 -3.15 -6.98
N MET A 96 11.63 -2.30 -7.89
CA MET A 96 10.80 -1.27 -8.53
C MET A 96 9.78 -1.88 -9.49
N PHE A 97 10.17 -2.90 -10.25
CA PHE A 97 9.24 -3.63 -11.12
C PHE A 97 8.08 -4.25 -10.33
N HIS A 98 8.38 -4.95 -9.25
CA HIS A 98 7.37 -5.53 -8.36
C HIS A 98 6.49 -4.43 -7.72
N GLY A 99 7.11 -3.37 -7.20
CA GLY A 99 6.40 -2.25 -6.58
C GLY A 99 5.44 -1.55 -7.54
N CYS A 100 5.85 -1.36 -8.79
CA CYS A 100 5.06 -0.73 -9.84
C CYS A 100 3.83 -1.57 -10.21
N ALA A 101 4.00 -2.87 -10.46
CA ALA A 101 2.90 -3.78 -10.76
C ALA A 101 1.90 -3.86 -9.58
N ARG A 102 2.40 -3.97 -8.34
CA ARG A 102 1.57 -3.99 -7.13
C ARG A 102 0.77 -2.70 -6.97
N LEU A 103 1.38 -1.54 -7.22
CA LEU A 103 0.68 -0.26 -7.18
C LEU A 103 -0.39 -0.18 -8.27
N ALA A 104 -0.10 -0.60 -9.49
CA ALA A 104 -1.07 -0.61 -10.58
C ALA A 104 -2.33 -1.43 -10.25
N VAL A 105 -2.15 -2.64 -9.70
CA VAL A 105 -3.27 -3.48 -9.20
C VAL A 105 -4.06 -2.79 -8.09
N LYS A 106 -3.38 -2.14 -7.14
CA LYS A 106 -4.05 -1.35 -6.10
C LYS A 106 -4.91 -0.24 -6.70
N LEU A 107 -4.43 0.41 -7.77
CA LEU A 107 -5.18 1.47 -8.43
C LEU A 107 -6.37 0.95 -9.24
N ASP A 108 -6.31 -0.26 -9.80
CA ASP A 108 -7.49 -0.91 -10.38
C ASP A 108 -8.59 -1.09 -9.33
N PHE A 109 -8.21 -1.59 -8.15
CA PHE A 109 -9.11 -1.75 -7.02
C PHE A 109 -9.73 -0.41 -6.58
N ILE A 110 -8.90 0.61 -6.38
CA ILE A 110 -9.34 1.95 -5.98
C ILE A 110 -10.27 2.56 -7.04
N ALA A 111 -9.89 2.53 -8.31
CA ALA A 111 -10.69 3.08 -9.40
C ALA A 111 -12.08 2.44 -9.46
N GLY A 112 -12.16 1.11 -9.38
CA GLY A 112 -13.43 0.38 -9.35
C GLY A 112 -14.30 0.78 -8.15
N CYS A 113 -13.69 0.94 -6.97
CA CYS A 113 -14.42 1.39 -5.78
C CYS A 113 -14.93 2.82 -5.92
N VAL A 114 -14.13 3.75 -6.44
CA VAL A 114 -14.51 5.16 -6.62
C VAL A 114 -15.63 5.31 -7.64
N MET A 115 -15.55 4.59 -8.76
CA MET A 115 -16.60 4.58 -9.78
C MET A 115 -17.94 4.12 -9.19
N LYS A 116 -17.94 3.01 -8.44
CA LYS A 116 -19.14 2.57 -7.70
C LYS A 116 -19.58 3.57 -6.64
N GLY A 117 -18.63 4.21 -5.94
CA GLY A 117 -18.91 5.18 -4.90
C GLY A 117 -19.67 6.39 -5.43
N VAL A 118 -19.25 6.95 -6.57
CA VAL A 118 -19.93 8.10 -7.18
C VAL A 118 -21.28 7.76 -7.80
N GLU A 119 -21.49 6.51 -8.23
CA GLU A 119 -22.81 6.00 -8.63
C GLU A 119 -23.74 5.96 -7.41
N MET A 120 -23.25 5.42 -6.28
CA MET A 120 -24.01 5.31 -5.03
C MET A 120 -24.35 6.66 -4.40
N THR A 121 -23.51 7.68 -4.58
CA THR A 121 -23.81 9.04 -4.13
C THR A 121 -24.59 9.86 -5.16
N GLY A 122 -24.72 9.37 -6.39
CA GLY A 122 -25.46 10.04 -7.48
C GLY A 122 -24.68 11.16 -8.18
N SER A 123 -23.37 11.28 -7.96
CA SER A 123 -22.53 12.33 -8.55
C SER A 123 -21.84 11.91 -9.86
N ALA A 124 -21.99 10.64 -10.27
CA ALA A 124 -21.36 10.09 -11.48
C ALA A 124 -21.70 10.82 -12.80
N GLY A 125 -22.87 11.48 -12.87
CA GLY A 125 -23.30 12.24 -14.05
C GLY A 125 -22.63 13.61 -14.21
N PHE A 126 -21.94 14.11 -13.16
CA PHE A 126 -21.33 15.43 -13.22
C PHE A 126 -20.00 15.39 -13.97
N ARG A 127 -19.85 16.25 -14.98
CA ARG A 127 -18.64 16.34 -15.81
C ARG A 127 -17.36 16.55 -14.99
N GLY A 128 -17.42 17.36 -13.94
CA GLY A 128 -16.28 17.59 -13.05
C GLY A 128 -15.84 16.33 -12.31
N VAL A 129 -16.79 15.51 -11.86
CA VAL A 129 -16.52 14.21 -11.21
C VAL A 129 -15.93 13.22 -12.21
N GLN A 130 -16.49 13.13 -13.42
CA GLN A 130 -15.99 12.25 -14.49
C GLN A 130 -14.55 12.59 -14.89
N MET A 131 -14.20 13.88 -14.97
CA MET A 131 -12.84 14.33 -15.24
C MET A 131 -11.86 13.83 -14.17
N GLN A 132 -12.21 13.98 -12.89
CA GLN A 132 -11.34 13.54 -11.80
C GLN A 132 -11.20 12.01 -11.72
N ILE A 133 -12.26 11.25 -12.01
CA ILE A 133 -12.17 9.78 -12.13
C ILE A 133 -11.27 9.40 -13.31
N GLY A 134 -11.37 10.10 -14.44
CA GLY A 134 -10.45 9.94 -15.57
C GLY A 134 -8.99 10.16 -15.18
N GLU A 135 -8.72 11.10 -14.27
CA GLU A 135 -7.36 11.32 -13.75
C GLU A 135 -6.87 10.12 -12.93
N ILE A 136 -7.70 9.49 -12.10
CA ILE A 136 -7.34 8.24 -11.40
C ILE A 136 -6.99 7.14 -12.39
N LEU A 137 -7.80 6.97 -13.45
CA LEU A 137 -7.57 5.97 -14.49
C LEU A 137 -6.26 6.24 -15.25
N ASN A 138 -5.95 7.51 -15.54
CA ASN A 138 -4.68 7.88 -16.18
C ASN A 138 -3.48 7.49 -15.33
N TRP A 139 -3.53 7.70 -14.01
CA TRP A 139 -2.48 7.22 -13.11
C TRP A 139 -2.37 5.70 -13.13
N ARG A 140 -3.50 4.99 -13.07
CA ARG A 140 -3.54 3.52 -13.16
C ARG A 140 -2.89 3.02 -14.46
N ASP A 141 -3.28 3.57 -15.60
CA ASP A 141 -2.76 3.18 -16.92
C ASP A 141 -1.28 3.52 -17.07
N MET A 142 -0.84 4.66 -16.51
CA MET A 142 0.58 5.03 -16.48
C MET A 142 1.42 3.96 -15.75
N PHE A 143 1.02 3.52 -14.56
CA PHE A 143 1.80 2.52 -13.81
C PHE A 143 1.78 1.14 -14.48
N TRP A 144 0.66 0.72 -15.09
CA TRP A 144 0.66 -0.47 -15.94
C TRP A 144 1.61 -0.32 -17.13
N GLY A 145 1.58 0.82 -17.82
CA GLY A 145 2.48 1.12 -18.93
C GLY A 145 3.95 1.09 -18.54
N LEU A 146 4.30 1.62 -17.37
CA LEU A 146 5.67 1.55 -16.82
C LEU A 146 6.08 0.11 -16.51
N SER A 147 5.21 -0.67 -15.86
CA SER A 147 5.46 -2.10 -15.58
C SER A 147 5.66 -2.90 -16.88
N ASP A 148 4.82 -2.66 -17.89
CA ASP A 148 4.93 -3.29 -19.20
C ASP A 148 6.25 -2.93 -19.88
N ALA A 149 6.63 -1.65 -19.87
CA ALA A 149 7.89 -1.19 -20.44
C ALA A 149 9.09 -1.83 -19.72
N MET A 150 9.06 -1.93 -18.38
CA MET A 150 10.10 -2.61 -17.61
C MET A 150 10.27 -4.08 -18.02
N ALA A 151 9.17 -4.80 -18.22
CA ALA A 151 9.21 -6.23 -18.58
C ALA A 151 9.56 -6.47 -20.06
N LYS A 152 9.07 -5.62 -20.97
CA LYS A 152 9.18 -5.79 -22.43
C LYS A 152 10.44 -5.16 -23.03
N SER A 153 11.19 -4.37 -22.26
CA SER A 153 12.48 -3.80 -22.68
C SER A 153 13.59 -4.03 -21.63
N PRO A 154 13.86 -5.30 -21.27
CA PRO A 154 14.77 -5.59 -20.18
C PRO A 154 16.23 -5.28 -20.56
N ASP A 155 17.03 -4.96 -19.55
CA ASP A 155 18.47 -4.75 -19.66
C ASP A 155 19.20 -6.09 -19.58
N GLU A 156 20.22 -6.30 -20.42
CA GLU A 156 21.10 -7.47 -20.31
C GLU A 156 21.82 -7.50 -18.95
N TRP A 157 22.04 -8.69 -18.41
CA TRP A 157 22.68 -8.86 -17.11
C TRP A 157 23.67 -10.04 -17.10
N VAL A 158 23.98 -10.55 -15.92
CA VAL A 158 25.02 -11.56 -15.72
C VAL A 158 24.57 -12.93 -16.22
N ASN A 159 25.51 -13.69 -16.80
CA ASN A 159 25.30 -15.10 -17.21
C ASN A 159 24.09 -15.32 -18.13
N GLY A 160 23.79 -14.36 -19.01
CA GLY A 160 22.66 -14.44 -19.93
C GLY A 160 21.29 -14.19 -19.30
N ALA A 161 21.23 -13.83 -18.01
CA ALA A 161 20.01 -13.33 -17.39
C ALA A 161 19.71 -11.89 -17.86
N VAL A 162 18.49 -11.44 -17.59
CA VAL A 162 18.04 -10.07 -17.87
C VAL A 162 17.44 -9.42 -16.61
N GLN A 163 17.44 -8.10 -16.58
CA GLN A 163 16.82 -7.30 -15.52
C GLN A 163 15.70 -6.43 -16.09
N PRO A 164 14.62 -6.16 -15.33
CA PRO A 164 13.63 -5.18 -15.76
C PRO A 164 14.29 -3.82 -15.98
N ASN A 165 13.81 -3.09 -16.99
CA ASN A 165 14.41 -1.81 -17.39
C ASN A 165 14.53 -0.83 -16.22
N LEU A 166 15.75 -0.35 -15.94
CA LEU A 166 15.98 0.51 -14.78
C LEU A 166 15.31 1.89 -14.93
N ASN A 167 15.33 2.48 -16.13
CA ASN A 167 14.87 3.86 -16.34
C ASN A 167 13.38 4.02 -16.06
N TYR A 168 12.56 3.06 -16.51
CA TYR A 168 11.13 3.06 -16.20
C TYR A 168 10.86 2.80 -14.71
N GLY A 169 11.68 1.98 -14.05
CA GLY A 169 11.62 1.79 -12.60
C GLY A 169 11.88 3.07 -11.82
N LEU A 170 12.89 3.86 -12.24
CA LEU A 170 13.20 5.16 -11.63
C LEU A 170 12.08 6.19 -11.85
N ALA A 171 11.42 6.15 -13.02
CA ALA A 171 10.23 6.96 -13.26
C ALA A 171 9.09 6.57 -12.31
N TYR A 172 8.79 5.28 -12.15
CA TYR A 172 7.82 4.79 -11.17
C TYR A 172 8.12 5.32 -9.76
N ARG A 173 9.37 5.20 -9.30
CA ARG A 173 9.80 5.66 -7.97
C ARG A 173 9.49 7.15 -7.75
N THR A 174 9.65 7.98 -8.78
CA THR A 174 9.34 9.41 -8.69
C THR A 174 7.84 9.65 -8.65
N PHE A 175 7.11 9.04 -9.59
CA PHE A 175 5.70 9.33 -9.80
C PHE A 175 4.79 8.71 -8.75
N MET A 176 5.18 7.62 -8.07
CA MET A 176 4.35 7.04 -7.00
C MET A 176 4.13 8.03 -5.84
N GLY A 177 5.15 8.82 -5.49
CA GLY A 177 5.08 9.82 -4.41
C GLY A 177 4.25 11.06 -4.75
N VAL A 178 3.88 11.23 -6.03
CA VAL A 178 3.01 12.32 -6.52
C VAL A 178 1.59 11.79 -6.82
N GLY A 179 1.51 10.68 -7.55
CA GLY A 179 0.26 10.12 -8.04
C GLY A 179 -0.62 9.54 -6.93
N TYR A 180 -0.07 8.74 -6.00
CA TYR A 180 -0.88 8.13 -4.94
C TYR A 180 -1.54 9.16 -4.02
N PRO A 181 -0.83 10.21 -3.56
CA PRO A 181 -1.44 11.35 -2.87
C PRO A 181 -2.54 12.07 -3.64
N ARG A 182 -2.30 12.32 -4.93
CA ARG A 182 -3.26 13.01 -5.80
C ARG A 182 -4.54 12.19 -5.95
N ILE A 183 -4.42 10.87 -6.06
CA ILE A 183 -5.58 9.95 -6.11
C ILE A 183 -6.38 10.03 -4.80
N LYS A 184 -5.71 10.01 -3.64
CA LYS A 184 -6.39 10.20 -2.34
C LYS A 184 -7.13 11.54 -2.28
N GLU A 185 -6.50 12.63 -2.73
CA GLU A 185 -7.11 13.95 -2.79
C GLU A 185 -8.39 13.95 -3.64
N ILE A 186 -8.33 13.36 -4.85
CA ILE A 186 -9.48 13.22 -5.74
C ILE A 186 -10.62 12.45 -5.04
N ILE A 187 -10.31 11.33 -4.38
CA ILE A 187 -11.31 10.51 -3.67
C ILE A 187 -12.06 11.35 -2.64
N GLN A 188 -11.32 12.15 -1.87
CA GLN A 188 -11.89 13.06 -0.86
C GLN A 188 -12.73 14.17 -1.51
N GLN A 189 -12.34 14.68 -2.68
CA GLN A 189 -13.08 15.72 -3.41
C GLN A 189 -14.38 15.18 -4.03
N VAL A 190 -14.35 14.01 -4.69
CA VAL A 190 -15.52 13.50 -5.45
C VAL A 190 -16.57 12.80 -4.58
N LEU A 191 -16.16 12.18 -3.47
CA LEU A 191 -17.08 11.53 -2.54
C LEU A 191 -17.48 12.42 -1.37
N GLY A 192 -16.64 13.40 -1.00
CA GLY A 192 -16.92 14.39 0.03
C GLY A 192 -17.43 13.77 1.33
N SER A 193 -18.52 14.33 1.87
CA SER A 193 -19.15 13.86 3.11
C SER A 193 -19.76 12.46 3.02
N GLY A 194 -19.87 11.86 1.82
CA GLY A 194 -20.29 10.48 1.67
C GLY A 194 -19.41 9.52 2.48
N LEU A 195 -18.11 9.82 2.61
CA LEU A 195 -17.16 9.00 3.37
C LEU A 195 -17.31 9.08 4.89
N ILE A 196 -18.13 10.01 5.41
CA ILE A 196 -18.41 10.13 6.84
C ILE A 196 -19.90 10.01 7.18
N TYR A 197 -20.78 9.95 6.17
CA TYR A 197 -22.20 9.70 6.37
C TYR A 197 -22.49 8.20 6.47
N LEU A 198 -21.93 7.60 7.53
CA LEU A 198 -21.91 6.16 7.78
C LEU A 198 -22.28 5.89 9.23
N ASN A 199 -22.92 4.75 9.49
CA ASN A 199 -23.20 4.30 10.85
C ASN A 199 -21.95 3.74 11.53
N SER A 200 -22.00 3.59 12.85
CA SER A 200 -20.82 3.30 13.67
C SER A 200 -20.28 1.89 13.44
N HIS A 201 -21.17 0.89 13.49
CA HIS A 201 -20.77 -0.51 13.59
C HIS A 201 -21.75 -1.42 12.84
N ALA A 202 -21.27 -2.58 12.36
CA ALA A 202 -22.12 -3.54 11.65
C ALA A 202 -23.33 -4.03 12.48
N ASP A 203 -23.27 -3.96 13.80
CA ASP A 203 -24.39 -4.33 14.68
C ASP A 203 -25.57 -3.36 14.64
N ASP A 204 -25.39 -2.13 14.14
CA ASP A 204 -26.48 -1.17 13.96
C ASP A 204 -27.57 -1.74 13.02
N TRP A 205 -27.19 -2.62 12.08
CA TRP A 205 -28.11 -3.33 11.19
C TRP A 205 -28.95 -4.40 11.89
N LYS A 206 -28.53 -4.85 13.08
CA LYS A 206 -29.24 -5.85 13.88
C LYS A 206 -30.16 -5.21 14.91
N ASN A 207 -30.03 -3.90 15.13
CA ASN A 207 -30.81 -3.18 16.11
C ASN A 207 -32.15 -2.70 15.48
N PRO A 208 -33.31 -3.23 15.92
CA PRO A 208 -34.60 -2.88 15.35
C PRO A 208 -34.99 -1.40 15.52
N ASP A 209 -34.37 -0.68 16.49
CA ASP A 209 -34.61 0.74 16.72
C ASP A 209 -33.76 1.64 15.80
N ILE A 210 -32.74 1.09 15.12
CA ILE A 210 -31.78 1.84 14.29
C ILE A 210 -31.92 1.48 12.81
N GLU A 211 -32.00 0.19 12.51
CA GLU A 211 -32.00 -0.35 11.13
C GLU A 211 -33.04 0.31 10.20
N PRO A 212 -34.30 0.57 10.62
CA PRO A 212 -35.27 1.25 9.76
C PRO A 212 -34.80 2.64 9.30
N TYR A 213 -34.12 3.38 10.17
CA TYR A 213 -33.59 4.71 9.86
C TYR A 213 -32.38 4.65 8.93
N LEU A 214 -31.53 3.64 9.07
CA LEU A 214 -30.43 3.41 8.12
C LEU A 214 -30.96 3.14 6.72
N ASN A 215 -31.94 2.24 6.62
CA ASN A 215 -32.58 1.90 5.35
C ASN A 215 -33.29 3.10 4.70
N GLN A 216 -33.85 4.00 5.50
CA GLN A 216 -34.54 5.19 4.98
C GLN A 216 -33.59 6.32 4.58
N TYR A 217 -32.63 6.66 5.44
CA TYR A 217 -31.85 7.91 5.33
C TYR A 217 -30.42 7.73 4.81
N VAL A 218 -29.90 6.50 4.81
CA VAL A 218 -28.52 6.18 4.39
C VAL A 218 -28.51 5.33 3.10
N ARG A 219 -29.64 5.26 2.39
CA ARG A 219 -29.73 4.59 1.09
C ARG A 219 -28.85 5.25 0.03
N GLY A 220 -28.44 4.47 -0.97
CA GLY A 220 -27.78 5.01 -2.16
C GLY A 220 -28.76 5.63 -3.15
N SER A 221 -28.20 6.41 -4.07
CA SER A 221 -28.92 6.91 -5.24
C SER A 221 -29.44 5.75 -6.11
N ASN A 222 -30.46 6.03 -6.93
CA ASN A 222 -31.03 5.07 -7.89
C ASN A 222 -31.51 3.74 -7.27
N GLY A 223 -31.98 3.76 -6.02
CA GLY A 223 -32.57 2.58 -5.37
C GLY A 223 -31.57 1.61 -4.75
N ILE A 224 -30.29 1.98 -4.66
CA ILE A 224 -29.26 1.16 -4.00
C ILE A 224 -29.55 1.06 -2.50
N ALA A 225 -29.47 -0.15 -1.96
CA ALA A 225 -29.70 -0.43 -0.55
C ALA A 225 -28.68 0.29 0.34
N ALA A 226 -29.10 0.66 1.55
CA ALA A 226 -28.24 1.38 2.49
C ALA A 226 -27.03 0.54 2.92
N ILE A 227 -27.22 -0.77 3.12
CA ILE A 227 -26.13 -1.68 3.51
C ILE A 227 -25.03 -1.77 2.46
N ASP A 228 -25.38 -1.86 1.17
CA ASP A 228 -24.41 -1.91 0.07
C ASP A 228 -23.62 -0.60 -0.05
N ARG A 229 -24.33 0.53 0.11
CA ARG A 229 -23.71 1.86 0.14
C ARG A 229 -22.73 1.99 1.30
N VAL A 230 -23.14 1.65 2.51
CA VAL A 230 -22.28 1.74 3.69
C VAL A 230 -21.07 0.81 3.56
N GLN A 231 -21.28 -0.43 3.09
CA GLN A 231 -20.20 -1.39 2.91
C GLN A 231 -19.09 -0.85 1.99
N LEU A 232 -19.46 -0.31 0.83
CA LEU A 232 -18.49 0.25 -0.11
C LEU A 232 -17.81 1.51 0.44
N LEU A 233 -18.55 2.40 1.08
CA LEU A 233 -18.00 3.66 1.59
C LEU A 233 -17.10 3.44 2.81
N LYS A 234 -17.39 2.45 3.67
CA LYS A 234 -16.44 2.00 4.71
C LYS A 234 -15.18 1.38 4.11
N LEU A 235 -15.30 0.56 3.07
CA LEU A 235 -14.15 0.03 2.32
C LEU A 235 -13.26 1.14 1.76
N LEU A 236 -13.86 2.16 1.14
CA LEU A 236 -13.14 3.32 0.61
C LEU A 236 -12.49 4.14 1.73
N TRP A 237 -13.21 4.39 2.82
CA TRP A 237 -12.66 5.11 3.96
C TRP A 237 -11.48 4.35 4.59
N ASP A 238 -11.57 3.02 4.71
CA ASP A 238 -10.47 2.20 5.21
C ASP A 238 -9.27 2.22 4.24
N ALA A 239 -9.48 2.42 2.94
CA ALA A 239 -8.40 2.53 1.97
C ALA A 239 -7.64 3.88 2.01
N VAL A 240 -8.27 4.97 2.47
CA VAL A 240 -7.68 6.33 2.33
C VAL A 240 -7.67 7.19 3.59
N GLY A 241 -8.56 6.91 4.55
CA GLY A 241 -8.88 7.79 5.68
C GLY A 241 -8.70 7.18 7.06
N SER A 242 -8.70 5.85 7.18
CA SER A 242 -8.35 5.18 8.45
C SER A 242 -6.85 5.32 8.76
N GLU A 243 -6.43 4.91 9.96
CA GLU A 243 -5.00 4.89 10.32
C GLU A 243 -4.19 3.98 9.37
N PHE A 244 -4.78 2.87 8.93
CA PHE A 244 -4.24 2.01 7.88
C PHE A 244 -4.12 2.74 6.53
N GLY A 245 -5.17 3.45 6.11
CA GLY A 245 -5.14 4.27 4.89
C GLY A 245 -4.07 5.36 4.95
N GLY A 246 -3.92 6.03 6.10
CA GLY A 246 -2.87 7.00 6.37
C GLY A 246 -1.47 6.40 6.32
N ARG A 247 -1.25 5.25 6.96
CA ARG A 247 0.01 4.48 6.86
C ARG A 247 0.31 4.09 5.43
N HIS A 248 -0.68 3.64 4.65
CA HIS A 248 -0.48 3.30 3.25
C HIS A 248 -0.13 4.52 2.40
N GLU A 249 -0.68 5.69 2.67
CA GLU A 249 -0.24 6.93 2.02
C GLU A 249 1.24 7.22 2.35
N LEU A 250 1.63 7.16 3.62
CA LEU A 250 3.01 7.38 4.03
C LEU A 250 3.96 6.37 3.38
N TYR A 251 3.53 5.11 3.30
CA TYR A 251 4.24 4.03 2.63
C TYR A 251 4.43 4.33 1.14
N GLU A 252 3.37 4.57 0.36
CA GLU A 252 3.50 4.81 -1.08
C GLU A 252 4.24 6.13 -1.41
N ARG A 253 4.33 7.07 -0.46
CA ARG A 253 5.15 8.28 -0.60
C ARG A 253 6.65 8.02 -0.45
N ASN A 254 7.04 7.13 0.47
CA ASN A 254 8.44 6.99 0.90
C ASN A 254 9.02 5.58 0.71
N TYR A 255 8.25 4.66 0.11
CA TYR A 255 8.58 3.23 -0.02
C TYR A 255 9.97 2.97 -0.60
N ALA A 256 10.36 3.73 -1.62
CA ALA A 256 11.62 3.53 -2.34
C ALA A 256 12.73 4.49 -1.88
N GLY A 257 12.46 5.34 -0.88
CA GLY A 257 13.33 6.42 -0.38
C GLY A 257 13.12 7.73 -1.09
#